data_AF-A0A0Q9CAT0-F1
#
_entry.id   AF-A0A0Q9CAT0-F1
#
_cell.length_a   1.000
_cell.length_b   1.000
_cell.length_c   1.000
_cell.angle_alpha   90.00
_cell.angle_beta   90.00
_cell.angle_gamma   90.00
#
_symmetry.space_group_name_H-M   'P 1'
#
loop_
_entity.id
_entity.type
_entity.pdbx_description
1 polymer ?
#
loop_
_entity_poly.entity_id
_entity_poly.type
_entity_poly.pdbx_seq_one_letter_code
_entity_poly.pdbx_strand_id
1 'polypeptide(L)'
;MGVLDRFEKGVERVVNNAFKVGRSEVKPVELASALRREVDDRAAVVDRDRTVVPNQFTIELSPDDYAQVDGWGAESLADELAANVTEHAASQHYAFVGPVSVSFEQNDSLDTGRFQLRSASVRGNVAPATASAPSARHPLVDIDGQRYLLTGPVTVIGRGSEADIVVDDPGVSRRHLEIRVTQDGVIATDLGSTNGLFVEGHQVPAATLLDGNSLTIGRTRIMFWTGAPENEEW
;
A
#
# COMPACT_ATOMS: atom_id res chain seq x y z
N MET A 1 0.18 -5.53 24.85
CA MET A 1 -0.06 -4.14 25.27
C MET A 1 -0.97 -3.54 24.22
N GLY A 2 -2.23 -3.30 24.58
CA GLY A 2 -3.36 -3.38 23.64
C GLY A 2 -3.40 -2.29 22.56
N VAL A 3 -3.97 -2.66 21.41
CA VAL A 3 -4.32 -1.82 20.25
C VAL A 3 -5.13 -0.55 20.56
N LEU A 4 -5.63 -0.42 21.79
CA LEU A 4 -6.29 0.80 22.30
C LEU A 4 -5.30 1.88 22.80
N ASP A 5 -4.09 1.50 23.24
CA ASP A 5 -3.11 2.43 23.84
C ASP A 5 -2.44 3.36 22.80
N ARG A 6 -2.38 2.91 21.53
CA ARG A 6 -1.90 3.74 20.41
C ARG A 6 -3.00 4.60 19.80
N PHE A 7 -4.25 4.15 19.87
CA PHE A 7 -5.40 4.96 19.47
C PHE A 7 -5.56 6.16 20.40
N GLU A 8 -5.36 6.00 21.71
CA GLU A 8 -5.35 7.13 22.66
C GLU A 8 -4.25 8.16 22.34
N LYS A 9 -3.02 7.74 22.01
CA LYS A 9 -1.91 8.68 21.78
C LYS A 9 -1.99 9.47 20.46
N GLY A 10 -2.64 8.92 19.43
CA GLY A 10 -2.93 9.65 18.18
C GLY A 10 -4.11 10.60 18.31
N VAL A 11 -5.11 10.19 19.09
CA VAL A 11 -6.38 10.91 19.26
C VAL A 11 -6.28 11.98 20.36
N GLU A 12 -5.37 11.85 21.33
CA GLU A 12 -5.14 12.80 22.43
C GLU A 12 -4.85 14.25 21.99
N ARG A 13 -4.31 14.47 20.77
CA ARG A 13 -4.04 15.84 20.29
C ARG A 13 -5.27 16.53 19.68
N VAL A 14 -6.33 15.77 19.37
CA VAL A 14 -7.54 16.25 18.67
C VAL A 14 -8.77 16.31 19.61
N VAL A 15 -8.74 15.62 20.75
CA VAL A 15 -9.94 15.37 21.57
C VAL A 15 -10.37 16.52 22.48
N ASN A 16 -9.58 17.57 22.67
CA ASN A 16 -9.97 18.62 23.62
C ASN A 16 -11.12 19.53 23.15
N ASN A 17 -11.67 19.36 21.93
CA ASN A 17 -12.73 20.26 21.46
C ASN A 17 -13.90 19.64 20.67
N ALA A 18 -13.94 18.32 20.45
CA ALA A 18 -14.87 17.71 19.48
C ALA A 18 -16.03 16.88 20.09
N PHE A 19 -16.28 16.93 21.40
CA PHE A 19 -17.45 16.28 21.99
C PHE A 19 -18.65 17.23 22.12
N LYS A 20 -19.19 17.69 20.98
CA LYS A 20 -20.62 18.01 20.89
C LYS A 20 -21.30 16.85 20.17
N VAL A 21 -21.96 16.02 20.96
CA VAL A 21 -22.72 14.86 20.50
C VAL A 21 -23.89 15.31 19.62
N GLY A 22 -23.71 15.25 18.30
CA GLY A 22 -24.78 15.13 17.31
C GLY A 22 -25.11 13.65 17.09
N ARG A 23 -26.39 13.30 16.97
CA ARG A 23 -26.87 11.92 16.87
C ARG A 23 -26.69 11.29 15.48
N SER A 24 -26.01 11.99 14.57
CA SER A 24 -26.11 11.76 13.12
C SER A 24 -24.76 11.88 12.39
N GLU A 25 -23.63 11.80 13.08
CA GLU A 25 -22.30 11.97 12.47
C GLU A 25 -21.55 10.64 12.41
N VAL A 26 -20.83 10.40 11.32
CA VAL A 26 -20.02 9.18 11.12
C VAL A 26 -18.87 9.13 12.11
N LYS A 27 -18.69 7.99 12.79
CA LYS A 27 -17.58 7.82 13.74
C LYS A 27 -16.44 6.99 13.15
N PRO A 28 -15.16 7.33 13.43
CA PRO A 28 -14.01 6.56 12.95
C PRO A 28 -14.07 5.06 13.31
N VAL A 29 -14.57 4.73 14.50
CA VAL A 29 -14.73 3.35 14.96
C VAL A 29 -15.78 2.57 14.16
N GLU A 30 -16.80 3.25 13.64
CA GLU A 30 -17.83 2.65 12.78
C GLU A 30 -17.25 2.33 11.40
N LEU A 31 -16.42 3.22 10.85
CA LEU A 31 -15.69 3.01 9.59
C LEU A 31 -14.74 1.81 9.69
N ALA A 32 -13.93 1.75 10.75
CA ALA A 32 -13.01 0.62 10.98
C ALA A 32 -13.77 -0.71 11.10
N SER A 33 -14.87 -0.73 11.85
CA SER A 33 -15.70 -1.92 12.02
C SER A 33 -16.36 -2.36 10.71
N ALA A 34 -16.83 -1.39 9.90
CA ALA A 34 -17.42 -1.67 8.61
C ALA A 34 -16.39 -2.21 7.60
N LEU A 35 -15.18 -1.67 7.58
CA LEU A 35 -14.08 -2.19 6.75
C LEU A 35 -13.72 -3.63 7.10
N ARG A 36 -13.53 -3.95 8.39
CA ARG A 36 -13.26 -5.33 8.84
C ARG A 36 -14.36 -6.28 8.40
N ARG A 37 -15.61 -5.88 8.59
CA ARG A 37 -16.76 -6.68 8.17
C ARG A 37 -16.78 -6.90 6.66
N GLU A 38 -16.52 -5.87 5.86
CA GLU A 38 -16.46 -6.00 4.40
C GLU A 38 -15.33 -6.95 3.95
N VAL A 39 -14.17 -6.90 4.63
CA VAL A 39 -13.06 -7.84 4.39
C VAL A 39 -13.50 -9.28 4.66
N ASP A 40 -14.18 -9.54 5.77
CA ASP A 40 -14.72 -10.86 6.11
C ASP A 40 -15.79 -11.31 5.10
N ASP A 41 -16.74 -10.43 4.77
CA ASP A 41 -17.87 -10.73 3.88
C ASP A 41 -17.40 -10.99 2.43
N ARG A 42 -16.28 -10.41 2.01
CA ARG A 42 -15.68 -10.57 0.67
C ARG A 42 -14.55 -11.59 0.61
N ALA A 43 -14.26 -12.28 1.71
CA ALA A 43 -13.22 -13.29 1.76
C ALA A 43 -13.55 -14.45 0.81
N ALA A 44 -12.66 -14.70 -0.15
CA ALA A 44 -12.82 -15.73 -1.18
C ALA A 44 -11.68 -16.75 -1.08
N VAL A 45 -12.03 -18.03 -0.92
CA VAL A 45 -11.04 -19.12 -0.94
C VAL A 45 -10.52 -19.32 -2.36
N VAL A 46 -9.21 -19.18 -2.55
CA VAL A 46 -8.56 -19.35 -3.86
C VAL A 46 -7.88 -20.71 -3.97
N ASP A 47 -7.21 -21.16 -2.90
CA ASP A 47 -6.53 -22.46 -2.81
C ASP A 47 -6.70 -23.07 -1.41
N ARG A 48 -6.20 -24.31 -1.21
CA ARG A 48 -6.35 -25.06 0.06
C ARG A 48 -5.80 -24.34 1.30
N ASP A 49 -4.85 -23.41 1.12
CA ASP A 49 -4.16 -22.69 2.19
C ASP A 49 -4.32 -21.16 2.08
N ARG A 50 -5.17 -20.65 1.19
CA ARG A 50 -5.24 -19.20 0.95
C ARG A 50 -6.64 -18.67 0.69
N THR A 51 -7.10 -17.87 1.63
CA THR A 51 -8.28 -17.01 1.51
C THR A 51 -7.84 -15.61 1.14
N VAL A 52 -8.42 -15.07 0.07
CA VAL A 52 -8.06 -13.78 -0.49
C VAL A 52 -9.16 -12.75 -0.22
N VAL A 53 -8.76 -11.51 0.08
CA VAL A 53 -9.66 -10.40 0.40
C VAL A 53 -9.38 -9.16 -0.45
N PRO A 54 -10.36 -8.24 -0.60
CA PRO A 54 -10.17 -6.96 -1.26
C PRO A 54 -9.07 -6.13 -0.58
N ASN A 55 -8.38 -5.31 -1.36
CA ASN A 55 -7.28 -4.47 -0.89
C ASN A 55 -7.47 -2.99 -1.24
N GLN A 56 -8.50 -2.62 -2.00
CA GLN A 56 -8.88 -1.23 -2.21
C GLN A 56 -10.27 -0.98 -1.63
N PHE A 57 -10.37 0.07 -0.82
CA PHE A 57 -11.60 0.45 -0.15
C PHE A 57 -11.87 1.94 -0.35
N THR A 58 -13.10 2.28 -0.75
CA THR A 58 -13.55 3.67 -0.88
C THR A 58 -14.78 3.87 -0.02
N ILE A 59 -14.65 4.79 0.95
CA ILE A 59 -15.71 5.18 1.87
C ILE A 59 -16.36 6.43 1.28
N GLU A 60 -17.58 6.27 0.79
CA GLU A 60 -18.40 7.38 0.33
C GLU A 60 -19.15 7.99 1.50
N LEU A 61 -19.02 9.31 1.67
CA LEU A 61 -19.59 10.08 2.78
C LEU A 61 -20.52 11.17 2.26
N SER A 62 -21.48 11.57 3.09
CA SER A 62 -22.23 12.81 2.84
C SER A 62 -21.28 14.02 2.83
N PRO A 63 -21.66 15.17 2.23
CA PRO A 63 -20.83 16.37 2.23
C PRO A 63 -20.42 16.83 3.63
N ASP A 64 -21.34 16.79 4.59
CA ASP A 64 -21.10 17.16 5.98
C ASP A 64 -20.10 16.21 6.68
N ASP A 65 -20.26 14.90 6.51
CA ASP A 65 -19.34 13.91 7.08
C ASP A 65 -17.96 13.94 6.41
N TYR A 66 -17.91 14.17 5.09
CA TYR A 66 -16.65 14.31 4.36
C TYR A 66 -15.85 15.52 4.86
N ALA A 67 -16.50 16.68 5.03
CA ALA A 67 -15.86 17.87 5.58
C ALA A 67 -15.35 17.65 7.02
N GLN A 68 -16.06 16.83 7.81
CA GLN A 68 -15.62 16.45 9.15
C GLN A 68 -14.36 15.57 9.10
N VAL A 69 -14.34 14.55 8.24
CA VAL A 69 -13.18 13.67 8.04
C VAL A 69 -11.98 14.44 7.53
N ASP A 70 -12.18 15.37 6.60
CA ASP A 70 -11.14 16.28 6.12
C ASP A 70 -10.56 17.12 7.29
N GLY A 71 -11.43 17.63 8.17
CA GLY A 71 -11.04 18.32 9.39
C GLY A 71 -10.23 17.48 10.40
N TRP A 72 -10.33 16.15 10.36
CA TRP A 72 -9.50 15.23 11.15
C TRP A 72 -8.16 14.88 10.48
N GLY A 73 -8.00 15.19 9.20
CA GLY A 73 -6.88 14.75 8.36
C GLY A 73 -7.20 13.43 7.66
N ALA A 74 -7.97 13.51 6.57
CA ALA A 74 -8.47 12.36 5.82
C ALA A 74 -7.37 11.34 5.43
N GLU A 75 -6.19 11.82 5.03
CA GLU A 75 -5.04 10.97 4.69
C GLU A 75 -4.57 10.15 5.89
N SER A 76 -4.40 10.79 7.06
CA SER A 76 -3.93 10.10 8.27
C SER A 76 -4.95 9.08 8.76
N LEU A 77 -6.24 9.42 8.67
CA LEU A 77 -7.31 8.48 9.00
C LEU A 77 -7.34 7.30 8.03
N ALA A 78 -7.15 7.53 6.73
CA ALA A 78 -7.11 6.48 5.73
C ALA A 78 -5.96 5.50 5.98
N ASP A 79 -4.76 5.99 6.30
CA ASP A 79 -3.60 5.17 6.65
C ASP A 79 -3.86 4.30 7.89
N GLU A 80 -4.46 4.90 8.93
CA GLU A 80 -4.84 4.17 10.15
C GLU A 80 -5.89 3.08 9.88
N LEU A 81 -6.90 3.37 9.06
CA LEU A 81 -7.91 2.39 8.64
C LEU A 81 -7.29 1.27 7.80
N ALA A 82 -6.36 1.58 6.89
CA ALA A 82 -5.64 0.58 6.10
C ALA A 82 -4.77 -0.34 6.98
N ALA A 83 -4.07 0.23 7.97
CA ALA A 83 -3.31 -0.53 8.96
C ALA A 83 -4.23 -1.45 9.79
N ASN A 84 -5.39 -0.95 10.19
CA ASN A 84 -6.39 -1.70 10.94
C ASN A 84 -6.95 -2.90 10.17
N VAL A 85 -7.24 -2.72 8.87
CA VAL A 85 -7.66 -3.78 7.95
C VAL A 85 -6.55 -4.82 7.77
N THR A 86 -5.31 -4.37 7.64
CA THR A 86 -4.14 -5.25 7.47
C THR A 86 -3.94 -6.14 8.71
N GLU A 87 -4.03 -5.58 9.92
CA GLU A 87 -3.92 -6.32 11.17
C GLU A 87 -5.07 -7.34 11.35
N HIS A 88 -6.30 -6.97 10.98
CA HIS A 88 -7.46 -7.86 11.02
C HIS A 88 -7.28 -9.06 10.07
N ALA A 89 -6.91 -8.81 8.82
CA ALA A 89 -6.66 -9.85 7.83
C ALA A 89 -5.54 -10.79 8.27
N ALA A 90 -4.44 -10.26 8.83
CA ALA A 90 -3.37 -11.09 9.38
C ALA A 90 -3.87 -12.02 10.50
N SER A 91 -4.73 -11.51 11.39
CA SER A 91 -5.32 -12.29 12.48
C SER A 91 -6.28 -13.38 11.97
N GLN A 92 -6.97 -13.13 10.86
CA GLN A 92 -7.86 -14.09 10.19
C GLN A 92 -7.14 -15.00 9.20
N HIS A 93 -5.81 -14.85 9.03
CA HIS A 93 -5.01 -15.57 8.03
C HIS A 93 -5.47 -15.33 6.58
N TYR A 94 -5.97 -14.13 6.30
CA TYR A 94 -6.32 -13.70 4.95
C TYR A 94 -5.11 -13.09 4.23
N ALA A 95 -5.15 -13.16 2.90
CA ALA A 95 -4.17 -12.56 2.02
C ALA A 95 -4.80 -11.47 1.15
N PHE A 96 -4.12 -10.35 0.99
CA PHE A 96 -4.48 -9.32 0.02
C PHE A 96 -3.83 -9.62 -1.34
N VAL A 97 -4.45 -9.14 -2.42
CA VAL A 97 -3.89 -9.27 -3.78
C VAL A 97 -2.98 -8.11 -4.17
N GLY A 98 -2.72 -7.19 -3.24
CA GLY A 98 -1.92 -5.98 -3.44
C GLY A 98 -1.85 -5.16 -2.14
N PRO A 99 -1.31 -3.94 -2.16
CA PRO A 99 -1.28 -3.06 -1.01
C PRO A 99 -2.72 -2.69 -0.59
N VAL A 100 -2.93 -2.50 0.71
CA VAL A 100 -4.20 -2.06 1.25
C VAL A 100 -4.27 -0.54 1.14
N SER A 101 -5.30 -0.03 0.46
CA SER A 101 -5.55 1.40 0.34
C SER A 101 -6.98 1.71 0.74
N VAL A 102 -7.15 2.75 1.55
CA VAL A 102 -8.45 3.31 1.93
C VAL A 102 -8.51 4.72 1.38
N SER A 103 -9.63 5.11 0.79
CA SER A 103 -9.88 6.48 0.35
C SER A 103 -11.25 6.95 0.79
N PHE A 104 -11.43 8.26 0.84
CA PHE A 104 -12.72 8.91 1.09
C PHE A 104 -13.19 9.62 -0.17
N GLU A 105 -14.48 9.50 -0.48
CA GLU A 105 -15.12 10.26 -1.56
C GLU A 105 -16.39 10.91 -1.05
N GLN A 106 -16.71 12.10 -1.56
CA GLN A 106 -17.98 12.77 -1.28
C GLN A 106 -19.07 12.22 -2.22
N ASN A 107 -20.24 11.94 -1.66
CA ASN A 107 -21.45 11.57 -2.39
C ASN A 107 -22.63 12.39 -1.88
N ASP A 108 -23.08 13.36 -2.70
CA ASP A 108 -24.18 14.27 -2.37
C ASP A 108 -25.55 13.59 -2.26
N SER A 109 -25.66 12.32 -2.66
CA SER A 109 -26.90 11.53 -2.52
C SER A 109 -27.02 10.84 -1.15
N LEU A 110 -25.99 10.91 -0.30
CA LEU A 110 -26.02 10.30 1.02
C LEU A 110 -26.51 11.29 2.08
N ASP A 111 -27.40 10.81 2.96
CA ASP A 111 -27.77 11.51 4.19
C ASP A 111 -26.61 11.50 5.19
N THR A 112 -26.49 12.56 6.00
CA THR A 112 -25.49 12.64 7.08
C THR A 112 -25.61 11.48 8.07
N GLY A 113 -24.47 10.92 8.46
CA GLY A 113 -24.37 9.74 9.32
C GLY A 113 -24.55 8.43 8.55
N ARG A 114 -24.78 8.48 7.24
CA ARG A 114 -24.71 7.31 6.36
C ARG A 114 -23.44 7.37 5.52
N PHE A 115 -22.88 6.19 5.31
CA PHE A 115 -21.78 5.99 4.38
C PHE A 115 -22.06 4.76 3.52
N GLN A 116 -21.43 4.73 2.36
CA GLN A 116 -21.34 3.53 1.55
C GLN A 116 -19.88 3.10 1.48
N LEU A 117 -19.67 1.79 1.44
CA LEU A 117 -18.34 1.20 1.28
C LEU A 117 -18.30 0.48 -0.05
N ARG A 118 -17.33 0.85 -0.89
CA ARG A 118 -16.97 0.09 -2.08
C ARG A 118 -15.66 -0.62 -1.83
N SER A 119 -15.59 -1.89 -2.23
CA SER A 119 -14.40 -2.71 -2.12
C SER A 119 -14.04 -3.29 -3.49
N ALA A 120 -12.73 -3.33 -3.78
CA ALA A 120 -12.21 -3.94 -4.99
C ALA A 120 -10.95 -4.76 -4.65
N SER A 121 -10.85 -5.93 -5.27
CA SER A 121 -9.59 -6.70 -5.30
C SER A 121 -8.80 -6.24 -6.51
N VAL A 122 -7.90 -5.29 -6.30
CA VAL A 122 -7.00 -4.79 -7.34
C VAL A 122 -5.66 -5.44 -7.12
N ARG A 123 -5.21 -6.26 -8.08
CA ARG A 123 -3.80 -6.68 -8.10
C ARG A 123 -2.93 -5.44 -8.25
N GLY A 124 -2.39 -4.97 -7.14
CA GLY A 124 -1.34 -3.98 -7.18
C GLY A 124 -0.11 -4.56 -7.87
N ASN A 125 0.76 -3.70 -8.35
CA ASN A 125 1.96 -4.16 -9.02
C ASN A 125 3.03 -4.68 -8.05
N VAL A 126 2.76 -4.56 -6.74
CA VAL A 126 3.61 -5.01 -5.63
C VAL A 126 2.82 -5.65 -4.49
N ALA A 127 3.46 -6.54 -3.73
CA ALA A 127 2.96 -7.10 -2.49
C ALA A 127 4.10 -7.18 -1.45
N PRO A 128 3.88 -6.88 -0.16
CA PRO A 128 4.90 -7.09 0.87
C PRO A 128 5.31 -8.57 0.92
N ALA A 129 6.61 -8.84 1.05
CA ALA A 129 7.19 -10.19 0.99
C ALA A 129 6.97 -11.02 2.27
N THR A 130 5.77 -10.95 2.86
CA THR A 130 5.39 -11.71 4.07
C THR A 130 4.97 -13.15 3.76
N ALA A 131 4.79 -13.52 2.48
CA ALA A 131 4.14 -14.78 2.10
C ALA A 131 4.83 -15.62 1.01
N SER A 132 5.95 -15.21 0.40
CA SER A 132 6.61 -16.01 -0.66
C SER A 132 8.09 -15.68 -0.84
N ALA A 133 8.87 -16.70 -1.21
CA ALA A 133 10.23 -16.55 -1.71
C ALA A 133 10.21 -15.86 -3.09
N PRO A 134 11.24 -15.07 -3.44
CA PRO A 134 11.34 -14.47 -4.77
C PRO A 134 11.32 -15.54 -5.87
N SER A 135 10.84 -15.20 -7.06
CA SER A 135 10.87 -16.08 -8.23
C SER A 135 10.96 -15.27 -9.52
N ALA A 136 11.40 -15.86 -10.64
CA ALA A 136 11.53 -15.13 -11.89
C ALA A 136 10.21 -14.48 -12.36
N ARG A 137 9.06 -15.00 -11.90
CA ARG A 137 7.73 -14.44 -12.15
C ARG A 137 7.31 -13.36 -11.16
N HIS A 138 7.91 -13.34 -9.98
CA HIS A 138 7.63 -12.39 -8.90
C HIS A 138 8.96 -11.99 -8.25
N PRO A 139 9.74 -11.14 -8.94
CA PRO A 139 11.02 -10.69 -8.39
C PRO A 139 10.77 -9.83 -7.15
N LEU A 140 11.79 -9.67 -6.32
CA LEU A 140 11.75 -8.95 -5.05
C LEU A 140 12.63 -7.71 -5.12
N VAL A 141 12.14 -6.63 -4.55
CA VAL A 141 12.94 -5.45 -4.21
C VAL A 141 13.00 -5.26 -2.69
N ASP A 142 14.18 -4.96 -2.15
CA ASP A 142 14.37 -4.54 -0.76
C ASP A 142 14.77 -3.06 -0.76
N ILE A 143 13.99 -2.27 -0.04
CA ILE A 143 14.15 -0.82 0.08
C ILE A 143 14.14 -0.49 1.57
N ASP A 144 15.27 0.00 2.08
CA ASP A 144 15.46 0.30 3.50
C ASP A 144 15.03 -0.83 4.46
N GLY A 145 15.25 -2.08 4.06
CA GLY A 145 14.91 -3.27 4.85
C GLY A 145 13.46 -3.73 4.72
N GLN A 146 12.63 -3.02 3.93
CA GLN A 146 11.29 -3.46 3.56
C GLN A 146 11.33 -4.19 2.23
N ARG A 147 10.77 -5.40 2.19
CA ARG A 147 10.81 -6.28 1.02
C ARG A 147 9.46 -6.31 0.32
N TYR A 148 9.48 -6.10 -0.99
CA TYR A 148 8.31 -6.09 -1.86
C TYR A 148 8.50 -7.08 -3.01
N LEU A 149 7.56 -7.98 -3.19
CA LEU A 149 7.43 -8.80 -4.39
C LEU A 149 6.75 -7.98 -5.48
N LEU A 150 7.34 -7.92 -6.67
CA LEU A 150 6.75 -7.30 -7.85
C LEU A 150 5.76 -8.31 -8.46
N THR A 151 4.48 -8.06 -8.25
CA THR A 151 3.37 -8.95 -8.66
C THR A 151 2.71 -8.52 -9.96
N GLY A 152 2.94 -7.29 -10.41
CA GLY A 152 2.44 -6.75 -11.66
C GLY A 152 3.52 -6.51 -12.70
N PRO A 153 3.12 -6.21 -13.95
CA PRO A 153 4.06 -6.02 -15.05
C PRO A 153 4.87 -4.73 -14.94
N VAL A 154 4.41 -3.71 -14.19
CA VAL A 154 5.09 -2.40 -14.07
C VAL A 154 4.96 -1.85 -12.65
N THR A 155 6.04 -1.75 -11.89
CA THR A 155 6.04 -1.14 -10.56
C THR A 155 6.67 0.25 -10.61
N VAL A 156 5.95 1.29 -10.19
CA VAL A 156 6.48 2.65 -10.06
C VAL A 156 7.00 2.86 -8.65
N ILE A 157 8.24 3.34 -8.52
CA ILE A 157 8.87 3.68 -7.24
C ILE A 157 9.12 5.20 -7.21
N GLY A 158 8.74 5.84 -6.11
CA GLY A 158 8.89 7.27 -5.95
C GLY A 158 8.43 7.75 -4.58
N ARG A 159 8.47 9.07 -4.34
CA ARG A 159 8.02 9.66 -3.07
C ARG A 159 6.57 10.16 -3.08
N GLY A 160 5.90 10.09 -4.24
CA GLY A 160 4.54 10.57 -4.40
C GLY A 160 3.53 9.48 -4.08
N SER A 161 2.31 9.86 -3.69
CA SER A 161 1.19 8.93 -3.47
C SER A 161 0.75 8.17 -4.73
N GLU A 162 1.20 8.60 -5.91
CA GLU A 162 0.98 7.93 -7.20
C GLU A 162 1.93 6.73 -7.44
N ALA A 163 2.92 6.49 -6.57
CA ALA A 163 3.87 5.38 -6.70
C ALA A 163 3.33 4.09 -6.07
N ASP A 164 3.63 2.94 -6.67
CA ASP A 164 3.30 1.62 -6.12
C ASP A 164 4.12 1.32 -4.86
N ILE A 165 5.38 1.77 -4.82
CA ILE A 165 6.20 1.78 -3.61
C ILE A 165 6.60 3.21 -3.29
N VAL A 166 6.09 3.71 -2.16
CA VAL A 166 6.39 5.05 -1.65
C VAL A 166 7.67 5.02 -0.82
N VAL A 167 8.60 5.92 -1.14
CA VAL A 167 9.89 6.07 -0.47
C VAL A 167 9.96 7.44 0.20
N ASP A 168 10.25 7.47 1.50
CA ASP A 168 10.45 8.72 2.25
C ASP A 168 11.89 9.24 2.07
N ASP A 169 12.16 9.79 0.88
CA ASP A 169 13.44 10.42 0.57
C ASP A 169 13.24 11.72 -0.25
N PRO A 170 13.64 12.88 0.30
CA PRO A 170 13.63 14.16 -0.43
C PRO A 170 14.43 14.14 -1.74
N GLY A 171 15.43 13.26 -1.87
CA GLY A 171 16.20 13.05 -3.09
C GLY A 171 15.46 12.27 -4.18
N VAL A 172 14.26 11.75 -3.87
CA VAL A 172 13.48 10.94 -4.80
C VAL A 172 12.38 11.79 -5.45
N SER A 173 12.16 11.68 -6.76
CA SER A 173 11.05 12.33 -7.45
C SER A 173 9.72 11.64 -7.15
N ARG A 174 8.58 12.33 -7.34
CA ARG A 174 7.24 11.78 -7.06
C ARG A 174 7.00 10.44 -7.77
N ARG A 175 7.42 10.38 -9.04
CA ARG A 175 7.58 9.16 -9.85
C ARG A 175 9.03 9.14 -10.31
N HIS A 176 9.87 8.30 -9.70
CA HIS A 176 11.31 8.35 -9.94
C HIS A 176 11.72 7.34 -11.00
N LEU A 177 11.35 6.09 -10.80
CA LEU A 177 11.61 5.01 -11.74
C LEU A 177 10.40 4.10 -11.87
N GLU A 178 10.37 3.33 -12.94
CA GLU A 178 9.52 2.16 -13.07
C GLU A 178 10.36 0.90 -13.24
N ILE A 179 9.90 -0.22 -12.69
CA ILE A 179 10.44 -1.56 -12.91
C ILE A 179 9.41 -2.35 -13.70
N ARG A 180 9.73 -2.70 -14.94
CA ARG A 180 8.88 -3.50 -15.81
C ARG A 180 9.33 -4.96 -15.80
N VAL A 181 8.46 -5.86 -15.39
CA VAL A 181 8.67 -7.32 -15.44
C VAL A 181 8.09 -7.84 -16.75
N THR A 182 8.94 -8.38 -17.62
CA THR A 182 8.55 -8.99 -18.90
C THR A 182 8.93 -10.48 -18.92
N GLN A 183 8.58 -11.18 -20.01
CA GLN A 183 9.00 -12.57 -20.21
C GLN A 183 10.51 -12.70 -20.47
N ASP A 184 11.14 -11.64 -20.98
CA ASP A 184 12.54 -11.61 -21.40
C ASP A 184 13.49 -11.06 -20.31
N GLY A 185 12.92 -10.55 -19.21
CA GLY A 185 13.70 -10.02 -18.09
C GLY A 185 12.98 -8.90 -17.35
N VAL A 186 13.73 -8.24 -16.47
CA VAL A 186 13.21 -7.11 -15.68
C VAL A 186 13.99 -5.86 -16.05
N ILE A 187 13.30 -4.77 -16.36
CA ILE A 187 13.91 -3.52 -16.81
C ILE A 187 13.53 -2.40 -15.85
N ALA A 188 14.51 -1.75 -15.25
CA ALA A 188 14.34 -0.49 -14.55
C ALA A 188 14.50 0.68 -15.53
N THR A 189 13.60 1.65 -15.48
CA THR A 189 13.62 2.85 -16.35
C THR A 189 13.42 4.10 -15.50
N ASP A 190 14.28 5.10 -15.67
CA ASP A 190 14.12 6.42 -15.06
C ASP A 190 12.96 7.18 -15.70
N LEU A 191 12.10 7.79 -14.89
CA LEU A 191 10.91 8.52 -15.34
C LEU A 191 11.15 10.04 -15.47
N GLY A 192 12.37 10.44 -15.82
CA GLY A 192 12.78 11.85 -15.87
C GLY A 192 12.97 12.42 -14.47
N SER A 193 13.58 11.64 -13.58
CA SER A 193 13.80 12.04 -12.21
C SER A 193 14.82 13.18 -12.10
N THR A 194 14.79 13.92 -10.99
CA THR A 194 15.69 15.07 -10.77
C THR A 194 17.13 14.64 -10.56
N ASN A 195 17.35 13.52 -9.86
CA ASN A 195 18.68 13.04 -9.48
C ASN A 195 19.16 11.86 -10.33
N GLY A 196 18.29 11.27 -11.15
CA GLY A 196 18.59 10.13 -12.00
C GLY A 196 18.59 8.79 -11.27
N LEU A 197 18.46 7.73 -12.06
CA LEU A 197 18.65 6.35 -11.66
C LEU A 197 20.12 5.94 -11.79
N PHE A 198 20.66 5.31 -10.74
CA PHE A 198 21.96 4.66 -10.78
C PHE A 198 21.79 3.15 -10.62
N VAL A 199 22.53 2.36 -11.40
CA VAL A 199 22.59 0.89 -11.30
C VAL A 199 24.05 0.47 -11.21
N GLU A 200 24.41 -0.29 -10.17
CA GLU A 200 25.80 -0.66 -9.88
C GLU A 200 26.74 0.56 -9.86
N GLY A 201 26.26 1.68 -9.32
CA GLY A 201 27.00 2.95 -9.22
C GLY A 201 27.07 3.79 -10.51
N HIS A 202 26.47 3.34 -11.61
CA HIS A 202 26.49 4.06 -12.89
C HIS A 202 25.13 4.67 -13.19
N GLN A 203 25.10 5.96 -13.54
CA GLN A 203 23.86 6.64 -13.92
C GLN A 203 23.40 6.15 -15.28
N VAL A 204 22.15 5.69 -15.36
CA VAL A 204 21.57 5.11 -16.57
C VAL A 204 20.12 5.53 -16.75
N PRO A 205 19.64 5.76 -17.99
CA PRO A 205 18.24 6.06 -18.24
C PRO A 205 17.36 4.80 -18.13
N ALA A 206 17.94 3.62 -18.37
CA ALA A 206 17.31 2.32 -18.16
C ALA A 206 18.38 1.23 -18.00
N ALA A 207 18.05 0.15 -17.30
CA ALA A 207 18.90 -1.02 -17.15
C ALA A 207 18.07 -2.30 -17.10
N THR A 208 18.60 -3.37 -17.69
CA THR A 208 18.10 -4.73 -17.42
C THR A 208 18.64 -5.17 -16.07
N LEU A 209 17.76 -5.54 -15.15
CA LEU A 209 18.10 -5.99 -13.82
C LEU A 209 18.35 -7.50 -13.80
N LEU A 210 19.42 -7.87 -13.12
CA LEU A 210 19.83 -9.24 -12.80
C LEU A 210 19.75 -9.45 -11.29
N ASP A 211 19.70 -10.72 -10.88
CA ASP A 211 19.69 -11.08 -9.46
C ASP A 211 20.90 -10.47 -8.73
N GLY A 212 20.63 -9.82 -7.60
CA GLY A 212 21.64 -9.15 -6.79
C GLY A 212 21.95 -7.70 -7.19
N ASN A 213 21.32 -7.16 -8.24
CA ASN A 213 21.58 -5.77 -8.62
C ASN A 213 21.18 -4.76 -7.54
N SER A 214 22.01 -3.74 -7.41
CA SER A 214 21.82 -2.57 -6.57
C SER A 214 21.47 -1.37 -7.44
N LEU A 215 20.29 -0.81 -7.21
CA LEU A 215 19.87 0.47 -7.76
C LEU A 215 19.97 1.53 -6.67
N THR A 216 20.21 2.78 -7.07
CA THR A 216 20.19 3.94 -6.17
C THR A 216 19.37 5.05 -6.80
N ILE A 217 18.45 5.60 -6.00
CA ILE A 217 17.65 6.80 -6.33
C ILE A 217 17.74 7.78 -5.18
N GLY A 218 18.11 9.04 -5.44
CA GLY A 218 18.38 10.00 -4.36
C GLY A 218 19.45 9.46 -3.39
N ARG A 219 19.05 9.18 -2.14
CA ARG A 219 19.87 8.52 -1.10
C ARG A 219 19.39 7.10 -0.79
N THR A 220 18.30 6.67 -1.39
CA THR A 220 17.67 5.37 -1.18
C THR A 220 18.38 4.31 -2.02
N ARG A 221 18.77 3.22 -1.37
CA ARG A 221 19.32 2.03 -2.03
C ARG A 221 18.24 0.97 -2.17
N ILE A 222 18.10 0.45 -3.37
CA ILE A 222 17.15 -0.60 -3.72
C ILE A 222 17.96 -1.82 -4.15
N MET A 223 17.75 -2.95 -3.47
CA MET A 223 18.35 -4.22 -3.87
C MET A 223 17.30 -5.06 -4.58
N PHE A 224 17.71 -5.75 -5.65
CA PHE A 224 16.81 -6.52 -6.50
C PHE A 224 17.21 -8.00 -6.56
N TRP A 225 16.22 -8.90 -6.47
CA TRP A 225 16.41 -10.34 -6.59
C TRP A 225 15.30 -10.97 -7.44
N THR A 226 15.64 -11.93 -8.29
CA THR A 226 14.66 -12.71 -9.07
C THR A 226 14.42 -14.08 -8.47
N GLY A 227 15.10 -14.45 -7.39
CA GLY A 227 14.80 -15.66 -6.63
C GLY A 227 15.11 -16.98 -7.35
N ALA A 228 16.11 -16.97 -8.21
CA ALA A 228 16.85 -18.17 -8.57
C ALA A 228 18.35 -17.87 -8.40
N PRO A 229 19.06 -18.75 -7.68
CA PRO A 229 19.94 -19.64 -8.42
C PRO A 229 19.43 -21.08 -8.30
N GLU A 230 18.95 -21.68 -9.40
CA GLU A 230 18.97 -23.14 -9.50
C GLU A 230 20.38 -23.55 -9.96
N ASN A 231 21.14 -24.10 -8.99
CA ASN A 231 22.16 -25.11 -9.16
C ASN A 231 23.18 -24.93 -10.30
N GLU A 232 24.33 -24.33 -9.98
CA GLU A 232 25.58 -24.76 -10.61
C GLU A 232 26.18 -25.90 -9.76
N GLU A 233 25.64 -27.10 -9.94
CA GLU A 233 26.46 -28.30 -9.87
C GLU A 233 26.87 -28.61 -11.30
N TRP A 234 28.18 -28.65 -11.58
CA TRP A 234 28.92 -29.68 -12.34
C TRP A 234 30.43 -29.47 -12.18
#